data_AF-R5IL65-F1
#
_entry.id   AF-R5IL65-F1
#
_cell.length_a   1.000
_cell.length_b   1.000
_cell.length_c   1.000
_cell.angle_alpha   90.00
_cell.angle_beta   90.00
_cell.angle_gamma   90.00
#
_symmetry.space_group_name_H-M   'P 1'
#
loop_
_entity.id
_entity.type
_entity.pdbx_description
1 polymer ?
#
loop_
_entity_poly.entity_id
_entity_poly.type
_entity_poly.pdbx_seq_one_letter_code
_entity_poly.pdbx_strand_id
1 'polypeptide(L)'
;MKDKPFYYQDNRALHERKMNEAARLEISRRNIEFILEHQKDSAAELARYLRRCQAELGHVPAQSEILGGDLLALRFGSWVNALEYSGFSVSTGPAVSNFPLERTALFQAEYERQSAMHAQAKKDRKKAAEAARREQKSEKKKAKKAAEAAGGAE
;
A
#
# COMPACT_ATOMS: atom_id res chain seq x y z
N MET A 1 -7.15 -8.64 -28.56
CA MET A 1 -7.62 -8.24 -27.20
C MET A 1 -8.49 -6.98 -27.30
N LYS A 2 -9.73 -7.07 -27.80
CA LYS A 2 -10.63 -5.90 -27.93
C LYS A 2 -12.11 -6.28 -27.72
N ASP A 3 -12.43 -7.09 -26.72
CA ASP A 3 -13.83 -7.49 -26.46
C ASP A 3 -14.14 -7.58 -24.96
N LYS A 4 -13.92 -6.48 -24.23
CA LYS A 4 -14.46 -6.35 -22.86
C LYS A 4 -15.42 -5.16 -22.84
N PRO A 5 -16.68 -5.32 -22.39
CA PRO A 5 -17.67 -4.25 -22.36
C PRO A 5 -17.14 -3.03 -21.57
N PHE A 6 -17.47 -1.82 -22.03
CA PHE A 6 -17.03 -0.52 -21.48
C PHE A 6 -17.09 -0.46 -19.93
N TYR A 7 -18.18 -0.94 -19.34
CA TYR A 7 -18.37 -1.01 -17.88
C TYR A 7 -17.29 -1.81 -17.12
N TYR A 8 -16.68 -2.83 -17.73
CA TYR A 8 -15.62 -3.62 -17.09
C TYR A 8 -14.25 -2.92 -17.15
N GLN A 9 -14.02 -2.06 -18.14
CA GLN A 9 -12.77 -1.32 -18.29
C GLN A 9 -12.71 -0.16 -17.28
N ASP A 10 -13.81 0.58 -17.13
CA ASP A 10 -13.91 1.67 -16.14
C ASP A 10 -13.77 1.15 -14.71
N ASN A 11 -14.39 0.01 -14.36
CA ASN A 11 -14.23 -0.59 -13.04
C ASN A 11 -12.79 -1.01 -12.74
N ARG A 12 -12.04 -1.45 -13.76
CA ARG A 12 -10.62 -1.79 -13.62
C ARG A 12 -9.78 -0.52 -13.41
N ALA A 13 -9.99 0.50 -14.23
CA ALA A 13 -9.27 1.77 -14.11
C ALA A 13 -9.56 2.46 -12.75
N LEU A 14 -10.80 2.41 -12.28
CA LEU A 14 -11.19 2.90 -10.96
C LEU A 14 -10.52 2.11 -9.84
N HIS A 15 -10.44 0.79 -9.97
CA HIS A 15 -9.74 -0.05 -9.00
C HIS A 15 -8.24 0.27 -8.96
N GLU A 16 -7.59 0.33 -10.12
CA GLU A 16 -6.17 0.68 -10.24
C GLU A 16 -5.89 2.06 -9.63
N ARG A 17 -6.71 3.07 -9.95
CA ARG A 17 -6.58 4.42 -9.39
C ARG A 17 -6.72 4.43 -7.87
N LYS A 18 -7.72 3.72 -7.33
CA LYS A 18 -7.95 3.61 -5.88
C LYS A 18 -6.78 2.92 -5.16
N MET A 19 -6.24 1.84 -5.72
CA MET A 19 -5.12 1.12 -5.11
C MET A 19 -3.83 1.93 -5.20
N ASN A 20 -3.59 2.63 -6.32
CA ASN A 20 -2.45 3.54 -6.44
C ASN A 20 -2.50 4.67 -5.41
N GLU A 21 -3.67 5.30 -5.23
CA GLU A 21 -3.85 6.35 -4.23
C GLU A 21 -3.66 5.83 -2.80
N ALA A 22 -4.23 4.66 -2.47
CA ALA A 22 -4.02 4.02 -1.18
C ALA A 22 -2.54 3.69 -0.92
N ALA A 23 -1.82 3.21 -1.94
CA ALA A 23 -0.40 2.92 -1.84
C ALA A 23 0.44 4.18 -1.64
N ARG A 24 0.15 5.26 -2.38
CA ARG A 24 0.80 6.56 -2.20
C ARG A 24 0.61 7.08 -0.77
N LEU A 25 -0.63 7.07 -0.28
CA LEU A 25 -0.95 7.58 1.06
C LEU A 25 -0.21 6.81 2.15
N GLU A 26 -0.19 5.47 2.05
CA GLU A 26 0.49 4.63 3.02
C GLU A 26 2.01 4.80 2.98
N ILE A 27 2.62 4.91 1.79
CA ILE A 27 4.06 5.20 1.67
C ILE A 27 4.38 6.57 2.23
N SER A 28 3.58 7.60 1.92
CA SER A 28 3.75 8.93 2.50
C SER A 28 3.64 8.92 4.02
N ARG A 29 2.70 8.16 4.57
CA ARG A 29 2.58 7.97 6.02
C ARG A 29 3.83 7.34 6.63
N ARG A 30 4.32 6.22 6.07
CA ARG A 30 5.55 5.56 6.53
C ARG A 30 6.77 6.47 6.36
N ASN A 31 6.79 7.30 5.33
CA ASN A 31 7.86 8.27 5.12
C ASN A 31 7.86 9.33 6.23
N ILE A 32 6.69 9.84 6.62
CA ILE A 32 6.55 10.77 7.75
C ILE A 32 6.98 10.10 9.06
N GLU A 33 6.53 8.88 9.32
CA GLU A 33 6.92 8.11 10.52
C GLU A 33 8.46 7.93 10.57
N PHE A 34 9.07 7.53 9.45
CA PHE A 34 10.52 7.40 9.33
C PHE A 34 11.23 8.72 9.63
N ILE A 35 10.76 9.82 9.04
CA ILE A 35 11.35 11.15 9.25
C ILE A 35 11.33 11.52 10.73
N LEU A 36 10.21 11.31 11.42
CA LEU A 36 10.07 11.65 12.83
C LEU A 36 10.98 10.81 13.73
N GLU A 37 11.13 9.53 13.43
CA GLU A 37 11.98 8.60 14.16
C GLU A 37 13.47 8.92 14.00
N HIS A 38 13.91 9.19 12.75
CA HIS A 38 15.32 9.36 12.40
C HIS A 38 15.73 10.83 12.36
N GLN A 39 14.88 11.76 12.81
CA GLN A 39 15.17 13.20 12.76
C GLN A 39 16.35 13.60 13.64
N LYS A 40 16.85 12.76 14.55
CA LYS A 40 18.00 13.06 15.41
C LYS A 40 19.22 12.20 15.09
N ASP A 41 19.09 11.31 14.12
CA ASP A 41 20.17 10.41 13.73
C ASP A 41 21.36 11.20 13.20
N SER A 42 22.55 10.71 13.53
CA SER A 42 23.79 11.23 13.00
C SER A 42 23.92 10.96 11.49
N ALA A 43 24.76 11.74 10.82
CA ALA A 43 25.11 11.48 9.42
C ALA A 43 25.63 10.05 9.21
N ALA A 44 26.41 9.51 10.16
CA ALA A 44 26.92 8.15 10.10
C ALA A 44 25.80 7.08 10.22
N GLU A 45 24.75 7.34 11.00
CA GLU A 45 23.58 6.47 11.10
C GLU A 45 22.77 6.45 9.82
N LEU A 46 22.46 7.62 9.27
CA LEU A 46 21.73 7.74 8.00
C LEU A 46 22.51 7.14 6.83
N ALA A 47 23.83 7.26 6.81
CA ALA A 47 24.69 6.62 5.81
C ALA A 47 24.71 5.08 5.94
N ARG A 48 24.67 4.56 7.18
CA ARG A 48 24.54 3.12 7.43
C ARG A 48 23.18 2.61 6.95
N TYR A 49 22.11 3.37 7.20
CA TYR A 49 20.78 3.07 6.67
C TYR A 49 20.79 2.97 5.14
N LEU A 50 21.37 3.98 4.46
CA LEU A 50 21.43 4.00 3.01
C LEU A 50 22.20 2.80 2.41
N ARG A 51 23.32 2.41 3.04
CA ARG A 51 24.07 1.19 2.66
C ARG A 51 23.27 -0.09 2.86
N ARG A 52 22.48 -0.18 3.95
CA ARG A 52 21.58 -1.32 4.15
C ARG A 52 20.53 -1.40 3.04
N CYS A 53 19.91 -0.28 2.67
CA CYS A 53 18.97 -0.26 1.55
C CYS A 53 19.61 -0.68 0.22
N GLN A 54 20.83 -0.24 -0.06
CA GLN A 54 21.58 -0.70 -1.25
C GLN A 54 21.79 -2.21 -1.24
N ALA A 55 22.13 -2.80 -0.10
CA ALA A 55 22.31 -4.25 0.02
C ALA A 55 20.99 -5.02 -0.16
N GLU A 56 19.87 -4.49 0.34
CA GLU A 56 18.54 -5.09 0.19
C GLU A 56 18.01 -4.99 -1.26
N LEU A 57 18.28 -3.89 -1.95
CA LEU A 57 17.85 -3.66 -3.33
C LEU A 57 18.77 -4.34 -4.35
N GLY A 58 20.05 -4.56 -4.01
CA GLY A 58 21.07 -5.07 -4.92
C GLY A 58 21.65 -4.01 -5.87
N HIS A 59 21.20 -2.75 -5.78
CA HIS A 59 21.69 -1.62 -6.55
C HIS A 59 21.67 -0.33 -5.72
N VAL A 60 22.40 0.69 -6.15
CA VAL A 60 22.40 2.00 -5.49
C VAL A 60 21.00 2.62 -5.64
N PRO A 61 20.28 2.88 -4.53
CA PRO A 61 18.90 3.35 -4.60
C PRO A 61 18.78 4.74 -5.23
N ALA A 62 17.70 4.96 -5.96
CA ALA A 62 17.16 6.30 -6.18
C ALA A 62 16.47 6.83 -4.91
N GLN A 63 16.37 8.15 -4.79
CA GLN A 63 15.75 8.81 -3.63
C GLN A 63 14.34 8.29 -3.32
N SER A 64 13.54 7.98 -4.34
CA SER A 64 12.17 7.51 -4.21
C SER A 64 12.03 6.01 -3.91
N GLU A 65 13.11 5.22 -4.04
CA GLU A 65 13.08 3.77 -3.80
C GLU A 65 13.10 3.40 -2.31
N ILE A 66 13.43 4.35 -1.43
CA ILE A 66 13.58 4.14 0.00
C ILE A 66 12.72 5.11 0.82
N LEU A 67 12.43 4.74 2.06
CA LEU A 67 11.84 5.66 3.02
C LEU A 67 12.90 6.66 3.50
N GLY A 68 12.48 7.88 3.81
CA GLY A 68 13.36 8.94 4.28
C GLY A 68 14.28 9.54 3.24
N GLY A 69 14.10 9.25 1.94
CA GLY A 69 14.93 9.83 0.88
C GLY A 69 15.04 11.36 0.96
N ASP A 70 13.92 12.04 1.26
CA ASP A 70 13.88 13.50 1.45
C ASP A 70 14.64 13.96 2.69
N LEU A 71 14.57 13.21 3.80
CA LEU A 71 15.36 13.50 5.01
C LEU A 71 16.85 13.38 4.72
N LEU A 72 17.27 12.33 4.03
CA LEU A 72 18.67 12.15 3.65
C LEU A 72 19.13 13.28 2.74
N ALA A 73 18.37 13.61 1.69
CA ALA A 73 18.69 14.72 0.81
C ALA A 73 18.80 16.05 1.58
N LEU A 74 17.89 16.32 2.52
CA LEU A 74 17.94 17.50 3.38
C LEU A 74 19.16 17.49 4.31
N ARG A 75 19.46 16.35 4.95
CA ARG A 75 20.54 16.20 5.94
C ARG A 75 21.93 16.33 5.34
N PHE A 76 22.12 15.85 4.13
CA PHE A 76 23.39 15.93 3.41
C PHE A 76 23.46 17.11 2.42
N GLY A 77 22.39 17.90 2.33
CA GLY A 77 22.27 19.05 1.41
C GLY A 77 21.87 18.67 -0.02
N SER A 78 22.08 17.43 -0.43
CA SER A 78 21.53 16.85 -1.65
C SER A 78 21.51 15.32 -1.57
N TRP A 79 20.71 14.68 -2.43
CA TRP A 79 20.75 13.22 -2.57
C TRP A 79 22.12 12.71 -3.06
N VAL A 80 22.76 13.45 -3.97
CA VAL A 80 24.12 13.14 -4.46
C VAL A 80 25.11 13.13 -3.30
N ASN A 81 25.09 14.14 -2.43
CA ASN A 81 25.96 14.22 -1.27
C ASN A 81 25.68 13.07 -0.28
N ALA A 82 24.42 12.67 -0.11
CA ALA A 82 24.07 11.52 0.73
C ALA A 82 24.69 10.23 0.19
N LEU A 83 24.69 10.06 -1.13
CA LEU A 83 25.32 8.91 -1.79
C LEU A 83 26.85 8.93 -1.65
N GLU A 84 27.48 10.07 -1.94
CA GLU A 84 28.94 10.24 -1.82
C GLU A 84 29.42 10.00 -0.39
N TYR A 85 28.75 10.62 0.60
CA TYR A 85 29.06 10.42 2.02
C TYR A 85 28.88 8.96 2.44
N SER A 86 27.93 8.25 1.84
CA SER A 86 27.68 6.84 2.11
C SER A 86 28.69 5.89 1.44
N GLY A 87 29.60 6.41 0.61
CA GLY A 87 30.67 5.68 -0.04
C GLY A 87 30.35 5.17 -1.45
N PHE A 88 29.29 5.68 -2.08
CA PHE A 88 28.95 5.31 -3.45
C PHE A 88 29.65 6.23 -4.45
N SER A 89 30.33 5.67 -5.46
CA SER A 89 30.87 6.46 -6.57
C SER A 89 29.71 6.93 -7.46
N VAL A 90 29.35 8.20 -7.38
CA VAL A 90 28.22 8.75 -8.15
C VAL A 90 28.66 8.98 -9.60
N SER A 91 28.36 8.02 -10.47
CA SER A 91 28.59 8.14 -11.90
C SER A 91 27.35 7.69 -12.67
N THR A 92 26.42 8.64 -12.83
CA THR A 92 25.31 8.67 -13.80
C THR A 92 24.42 7.42 -13.90
N GLY A 93 23.14 7.56 -13.52
CA GLY A 93 22.15 6.50 -13.68
C GLY A 93 20.82 6.80 -12.99
N PRO A 94 19.94 5.79 -12.84
CA PRO A 94 18.64 5.92 -12.19
C PRO A 94 18.68 6.54 -10.78
N ALA A 95 19.76 6.28 -10.03
CA ALA A 95 19.96 6.71 -8.65
C ALA A 95 19.92 8.24 -8.44
N VAL A 96 20.30 9.02 -9.46
CA VAL A 96 20.28 10.50 -9.43
C VAL A 96 19.24 11.09 -10.38
N SER A 97 18.51 10.23 -11.11
CA SER A 97 17.41 10.65 -11.96
C SER A 97 16.13 10.84 -11.14
N ASN A 98 15.18 11.63 -11.65
CA ASN A 98 13.84 11.74 -11.05
C ASN A 98 13.05 10.44 -11.30
N PHE A 99 13.38 9.39 -10.55
CA PHE A 99 12.77 8.07 -10.68
C PHE A 99 11.36 8.10 -10.06
N PRO A 100 10.28 7.88 -10.82
CA PRO A 100 8.93 7.97 -10.29
C PRO A 100 8.68 6.93 -9.20
N LEU A 101 8.04 7.34 -8.09
CA LEU A 101 7.70 6.46 -6.98
C LEU A 101 6.93 5.22 -7.46
N GLU A 102 6.01 5.39 -8.42
CA GLU A 102 5.15 4.33 -8.96
C GLU A 102 5.92 3.22 -9.66
N ARG A 103 7.20 3.44 -10.00
CA ARG A 103 8.08 2.46 -10.65
C ARG A 103 9.00 1.75 -9.67
N THR A 104 8.90 2.05 -8.38
CA THR A 104 9.76 1.49 -7.33
C THR A 104 9.20 0.15 -6.84
N ALA A 105 10.09 -0.73 -6.37
CA ALA A 105 9.69 -1.98 -5.71
C ALA A 105 8.87 -1.70 -4.43
N LEU A 106 9.21 -0.62 -3.71
CA LEU A 106 8.47 -0.14 -2.54
C LEU A 106 6.99 0.11 -2.88
N PHE A 107 6.73 0.82 -3.97
CA PHE A 107 5.37 1.10 -4.43
C PHE A 107 4.63 -0.14 -4.92
N GLN A 108 5.29 -0.97 -5.72
CA GLN A 108 4.69 -2.19 -6.25
C GLN A 108 4.27 -3.14 -5.11
N ALA A 109 5.12 -3.34 -4.10
CA ALA A 109 4.81 -4.18 -2.96
C ALA A 109 3.61 -3.64 -2.15
N GLU A 110 3.54 -2.33 -1.93
CA GLU A 110 2.42 -1.71 -1.23
C GLU A 110 1.12 -1.80 -2.04
N TYR A 111 1.19 -1.56 -3.35
CA TYR A 111 0.05 -1.73 -4.26
C TYR A 111 -0.51 -3.17 -4.20
N GLU A 112 0.35 -4.17 -4.23
CA GLU A 112 -0.05 -5.58 -4.14
C GLU A 112 -0.71 -5.89 -2.79
N ARG A 113 -0.15 -5.35 -1.70
CA ARG A 113 -0.74 -5.48 -0.36
C ARG A 113 -2.14 -4.88 -0.30
N GLN A 114 -2.34 -3.67 -0.80
CA GLN A 114 -3.63 -2.99 -0.86
C GLN A 114 -4.64 -3.77 -1.72
N SER A 115 -4.19 -4.28 -2.86
CA SER A 115 -4.99 -5.08 -3.78
C SER A 115 -5.46 -6.38 -3.12
N ALA A 116 -4.56 -7.07 -2.40
CA ALA A 116 -4.88 -8.28 -1.64
C ALA A 116 -5.90 -8.00 -0.52
N MET A 117 -5.69 -6.92 0.25
CA MET A 117 -6.63 -6.49 1.30
C MET A 117 -8.01 -6.18 0.74
N HIS A 118 -8.09 -5.46 -0.38
CA HIS A 118 -9.35 -5.15 -1.03
C HIS A 118 -10.06 -6.41 -1.55
N ALA A 119 -9.32 -7.34 -2.16
CA ALA A 119 -9.86 -8.61 -2.61
C ALA A 119 -10.42 -9.44 -1.43
N GLN A 120 -9.71 -9.45 -0.31
CA GLN A 120 -10.13 -10.15 0.90
C GLN A 120 -11.39 -9.50 1.52
N ALA A 121 -11.39 -8.18 1.69
CA ALA A 121 -12.55 -7.44 2.19
C ALA A 121 -13.81 -7.65 1.32
N LYS A 122 -13.64 -7.77 -0.01
CA LYS A 122 -14.75 -8.11 -0.92
C LYS A 122 -15.30 -9.51 -0.67
N LYS A 123 -14.43 -10.51 -0.45
CA LYS A 123 -14.83 -11.88 -0.11
C LYS A 123 -15.57 -11.91 1.22
N ASP A 124 -15.05 -11.21 2.22
CA ASP A 124 -15.63 -11.19 3.57
C ASP A 124 -16.99 -10.47 3.59
N ARG A 125 -17.12 -9.35 2.87
CA ARG A 125 -18.42 -8.69 2.66
C ARG A 125 -19.43 -9.62 2.01
N LYS A 126 -19.04 -10.41 1.00
CA LYS A 126 -19.93 -11.37 0.35
C LYS A 126 -20.38 -12.47 1.33
N LYS A 127 -19.44 -13.03 2.11
CA LYS A 127 -19.74 -14.03 3.14
C LYS A 127 -20.67 -13.47 4.23
N ALA A 128 -20.39 -12.26 4.72
CA ALA A 128 -21.22 -11.59 5.72
C ALA A 128 -22.64 -11.32 5.21
N ALA A 129 -22.79 -10.85 3.98
CA ALA A 129 -24.09 -10.64 3.36
C ALA A 129 -24.88 -11.95 3.19
N GLU A 130 -24.20 -13.05 2.84
CA GLU A 130 -24.83 -14.36 2.75
C GLU A 130 -25.26 -14.89 4.13
N ALA A 131 -24.40 -14.75 5.15
CA ALA A 131 -24.72 -15.13 6.52
C ALA A 131 -25.94 -14.34 7.05
N ALA A 132 -25.94 -13.02 6.90
CA ALA A 132 -27.06 -12.16 7.29
C ALA A 132 -28.36 -12.56 6.57
N ARG A 133 -28.31 -12.89 5.27
CA ARG A 133 -29.48 -13.38 4.53
C ARG A 133 -29.99 -14.72 5.06
N ARG A 134 -29.10 -15.63 5.46
CA ARG A 134 -29.47 -16.93 6.05
C ARG A 134 -30.12 -16.73 7.42
N GLU A 135 -29.57 -15.85 8.24
CA GLU A 135 -30.09 -15.50 9.57
C GLU A 135 -31.51 -14.90 9.47
N GLN A 136 -31.70 -13.87 8.65
CA GLN A 136 -33.01 -13.26 8.40
C GLN A 136 -34.07 -14.28 7.93
N LYS A 137 -33.68 -15.22 7.05
CA LYS A 137 -34.58 -16.30 6.61
C LYS A 137 -34.96 -17.22 7.78
N SER A 138 -34.00 -17.54 8.65
CA SER A 138 -34.24 -18.40 9.81
C SER A 138 -35.14 -17.72 10.85
N GLU A 139 -34.94 -16.42 11.10
CA GLU A 139 -35.77 -15.61 11.99
C GLU A 139 -37.19 -15.51 11.45
N LYS A 140 -37.36 -15.21 10.17
CA LYS A 140 -38.69 -15.17 9.53
C LYS A 140 -39.41 -16.52 9.64
N LYS A 141 -38.69 -17.64 9.51
CA LYS A 141 -39.26 -18.99 9.68
C LYS A 141 -39.65 -19.27 11.13
N LYS A 142 -38.84 -18.86 12.11
CA LYS A 142 -39.15 -18.98 13.54
C LYS A 142 -40.36 -18.14 13.93
N ALA A 143 -40.40 -16.88 13.48
CA ALA A 143 -41.53 -15.98 13.71
C ALA A 143 -42.84 -16.52 13.13
N LYS A 144 -42.80 -17.05 11.90
CA LYS A 144 -43.97 -17.70 11.28
C LYS A 144 -44.48 -18.87 12.13
N LYS A 145 -43.59 -19.77 12.56
CA LYS A 145 -43.96 -20.91 13.42
C LYS A 145 -44.54 -20.49 14.77
N ALA A 146 -43.98 -19.45 15.40
CA ALA A 146 -44.47 -18.94 16.67
C ALA A 146 -45.88 -18.35 16.53
N ALA A 147 -46.15 -17.62 15.44
CA ALA A 147 -47.48 -17.09 15.16
C ALA A 147 -48.52 -18.20 14.89
N GLU A 148 -48.14 -19.24 14.15
CA GLU A 148 -49.02 -20.41 13.89
C GLU A 148 -49.33 -21.18 15.19
N ALA A 149 -48.36 -21.34 16.09
CA ALA A 149 -48.57 -22.00 17.37
C ALA A 149 -49.46 -21.19 18.33
N ALA A 150 -49.38 -19.86 18.29
CA ALA A 150 -50.23 -18.99 19.10
C ALA A 150 -51.68 -18.94 18.61
N GLY A 151 -51.92 -19.07 17.29
CA GLY A 151 -53.27 -19.07 16.71
C GLY A 151 -54.01 -20.42 16.75
N GLY A 152 -53.33 -21.51 17.10
CA GLY A 152 -53.93 -22.85 17.25
C GLY A 152 -54.32 -23.23 18.68
N ALA A 153 -54.25 -22.28 19.63
CA ALA A 153 -54.56 -22.48 21.04
C ALA A 153 -55.94 -21.93 21.46
N GLU A 154 -56.81 -21.60 20.49
CA GLU A 154 -58.22 -21.24 20.67
C GLU A 154 -59.15 -22.41 20.31
#